data_AF-A0A661S584-F1
#
_entry.id   AF-A0A661S584-F1
#
_cell.length_a   1.000
_cell.length_b   1.000
_cell.length_c   1.000
_cell.angle_alpha   90.00
_cell.angle_beta   90.00
_cell.angle_gamma   90.00
#
_symmetry.space_group_name_H-M   'P 1'
#
loop_
_entity.id
_entity.type
_entity.pdbx_description
1 polymer ?
#
loop_
_entity_poly.entity_id
_entity_poly.type
_entity_poly.pdbx_seq_one_letter_code
_entity_poly.pdbx_strand_id
1 'polypeptide(L)' 'PGQVIIYHAWEPFMFPEWKSYDAAIPGMIKWLDLVNNYGHLNYWRWNWCAQPIDRGITVEVEKA' A
#
# COMPACT_ATOMS: atom_id res chain seq x y z
N PRO A 1 -18.68 -10.48 0.66
CA PRO A 1 -18.09 -11.84 0.74
C PRO A 1 -16.81 -11.90 -0.11
N GLY A 2 -15.71 -12.46 0.40
CA GLY A 2 -14.42 -12.51 -0.33
C GLY A 2 -13.53 -11.26 -0.19
N GLN A 3 -13.89 -10.33 0.69
CA GLN A 3 -13.08 -9.16 1.01
C GLN A 3 -12.99 -9.01 2.53
N VAL A 4 -11.81 -8.64 3.01
CA VAL A 4 -11.57 -8.22 4.39
C VAL A 4 -11.16 -6.76 4.40
N ILE A 5 -11.66 -6.03 5.38
CA ILE A 5 -11.40 -4.59 5.54
C ILE A 5 -10.86 -4.38 6.95
N ILE A 6 -9.65 -3.82 7.02
CA ILE A 6 -9.06 -3.26 8.25
C ILE A 6 -9.08 -1.75 8.05
N TYR A 7 -9.60 -1.02 9.04
CA TYR A 7 -9.58 0.44 8.98
C TYR A 7 -8.14 0.95 9.06
N HIS A 8 -7.83 2.01 8.32
CA HIS A 8 -6.48 2.54 8.27
C HIS A 8 -6.04 3.09 9.64
N ALA A 9 -4.73 2.97 9.91
CA ALA A 9 -4.00 3.66 10.97
C ALA A 9 -4.25 3.13 12.38
N TRP A 10 -4.47 1.82 12.52
CA TRP A 10 -4.22 1.15 13.81
C TRP A 10 -2.72 1.07 14.07
N GLU A 11 -2.31 1.47 15.26
CA GLU A 11 -0.91 1.48 15.64
C GLU A 11 -0.39 0.07 15.91
N PRO A 12 0.91 -0.22 15.66
CA PRO A 12 1.48 -1.57 15.82
C PRO A 12 1.28 -2.18 17.22
N PHE A 13 1.33 -1.36 18.28
CA PHE A 13 1.15 -1.84 19.66
C PHE A 13 -0.28 -2.31 19.95
N MET A 14 -1.25 -1.99 19.08
CA MET A 14 -2.64 -2.44 19.20
C MET A 14 -2.81 -3.87 18.67
N PHE A 15 -1.79 -4.44 18.02
CA PHE A 15 -1.77 -5.80 17.49
C PHE A 15 -0.88 -6.74 18.30
N PRO A 16 -1.19 -8.06 18.29
CA PRO A 16 -0.28 -9.07 18.83
C PRO A 16 1.10 -8.97 18.18
N GLU A 17 2.14 -9.23 18.98
CA GLU A 17 3.54 -9.24 18.51
C GLU A 17 4.01 -7.94 17.86
N TRP A 18 3.29 -6.82 18.04
CA TRP A 18 3.63 -5.52 17.44
C TRP A 18 3.62 -5.53 15.91
N LYS A 19 2.83 -6.42 15.31
CA LYS A 19 2.72 -6.57 13.84
C LYS A 19 1.48 -5.84 13.33
N SER A 20 1.68 -4.63 12.79
CA SER A 20 0.62 -3.90 12.07
C SER A 20 0.13 -4.68 10.85
N TYR A 21 -1.10 -4.39 10.41
CA TYR A 21 -1.61 -4.86 9.13
C TYR A 21 -0.72 -4.41 7.95
N ASP A 22 0.04 -3.32 8.09
CA ASP A 22 0.98 -2.84 7.08
C ASP A 22 2.06 -3.89 6.76
N ALA A 23 2.34 -4.82 7.68
CA ALA A 23 3.28 -5.92 7.44
C ALA A 23 2.79 -6.89 6.35
N ALA A 24 1.49 -6.92 6.05
CA ALA A 24 0.92 -7.71 4.97
C ALA A 24 0.96 -7.00 3.61
N ILE A 25 1.30 -5.70 3.57
CA ILE A 25 1.25 -4.87 2.37
C ILE A 25 2.67 -4.76 1.76
N PRO A 26 2.91 -5.30 0.55
CA PRO A 26 4.24 -5.26 -0.07
C PRO A 26 4.64 -3.88 -0.61
N GLY A 27 3.70 -2.94 -0.75
CA GLY A 27 3.98 -1.57 -1.20
C GLY A 27 4.44 -1.48 -2.66
N MET A 28 3.84 -2.27 -3.56
CA MET A 28 4.23 -2.28 -4.97
C MET A 28 3.99 -0.93 -5.65
N ILE A 29 4.89 -0.55 -6.55
CA ILE A 29 4.76 0.65 -7.39
C ILE A 29 4.35 0.25 -8.82
N LYS A 30 3.62 1.12 -9.51
CA LYS A 30 3.31 0.93 -10.92
C LYS A 30 4.46 1.45 -11.76
N TRP A 31 4.91 0.69 -12.76
CA TRP A 31 6.01 1.09 -13.66
C TRP A 31 5.73 2.42 -14.40
N LEU A 32 4.45 2.77 -14.59
CA LEU A 32 4.05 4.04 -15.20
C LEU A 32 4.53 5.24 -14.39
N ASP A 33 4.61 5.12 -13.06
CA ASP A 33 5.02 6.21 -12.17
C ASP A 33 6.52 6.52 -12.31
N LEU A 34 7.27 5.68 -13.04
CA LEU A 34 8.70 5.87 -13.32
C LEU A 34 8.97 6.68 -14.60
N VAL A 35 7.94 7.01 -15.39
CA VAL A 35 8.10 7.85 -16.59
C VAL A 35 8.55 9.25 -16.17
N ASN A 36 9.60 9.80 -16.77
CA ASN A 36 10.12 11.12 -16.40
C ASN A 36 10.70 11.91 -17.59
N ASN A 37 10.06 11.81 -18.76
CA ASN A 37 10.50 12.55 -19.96
C ASN A 37 9.39 12.61 -21.02
N TYR A 38 8.14 12.83 -20.60
CA TYR A 38 6.99 12.82 -21.52
C TYR A 38 6.00 13.93 -21.25
N GLY A 39 6.19 15.08 -21.90
CA GLY A 39 5.26 16.22 -21.84
C GLY A 39 5.03 16.70 -20.42
N HIS A 40 3.87 16.40 -19.85
CA HIS A 40 3.49 16.75 -18.48
C HIS A 40 3.93 15.72 -17.42
N LEU A 41 4.46 14.56 -17.85
CA LEU A 41 4.97 13.50 -16.97
C LEU A 41 6.45 13.75 -16.66
N ASN A 42 6.69 14.64 -15.71
CA ASN A 42 8.01 14.94 -15.16
C ASN A 42 7.93 14.90 -13.64
N TYR A 43 8.98 14.38 -13.01
CA TYR A 43 9.06 14.26 -11.56
C TYR A 43 8.77 15.60 -10.88
N TRP A 44 7.76 15.58 -10.02
CA TRP A 44 7.40 16.70 -9.16
C TRP A 44 6.95 16.15 -7.82
N ARG A 45 7.62 16.58 -6.75
CA ARG A 45 7.54 15.99 -5.40
C ARG A 45 6.13 15.58 -4.93
N TRP A 46 5.12 16.37 -5.27
CA TRP A 46 3.72 16.18 -4.84
C TRP A 46 2.72 15.91 -5.96
N ASN A 47 3.17 15.73 -7.19
CA ASN A 47 2.26 15.57 -8.34
C ASN A 47 2.59 14.33 -9.18
N TRP A 48 3.87 14.13 -9.52
CA TRP A 48 4.31 13.00 -10.34
C TRP A 48 5.51 12.33 -9.68
N CYS A 49 5.22 11.33 -8.85
CA CYS A 49 6.20 10.55 -8.11
C CYS A 49 5.64 9.14 -7.87
N ALA A 50 6.51 8.18 -7.60
CA ALA A 50 6.10 6.81 -7.30
C ALA A 50 5.19 6.78 -6.06
N GLN A 51 4.06 6.09 -6.17
CA GLN A 51 3.13 5.88 -5.07
C GLN A 51 3.00 4.37 -4.81
N PRO A 52 3.21 3.91 -3.57
CA PRO A 52 2.94 2.53 -3.23
C PRO A 52 1.43 2.27 -3.27
N ILE A 53 1.04 1.12 -3.80
CA ILE A 53 -0.34 0.64 -3.76
C ILE A 53 -0.54 -0.22 -2.52
N ASP A 54 -1.56 0.11 -1.74
CA ASP A 54 -1.95 -0.53 -0.48
C ASP A 54 -3.24 -1.37 -0.61
N ARG A 55 -4.03 -1.14 -1.66
CA ARG A 55 -5.29 -1.85 -1.93
C ARG A 55 -5.14 -2.92 -3.01
N GLY A 56 -5.99 -3.95 -2.94
CA GLY A 56 -5.96 -5.08 -3.87
C GLY A 56 -4.93 -6.15 -3.51
N ILE A 57 -4.41 -6.11 -2.29
CA ILE A 57 -3.57 -7.15 -1.73
C ILE A 57 -4.45 -8.31 -1.25
N THR A 58 -4.15 -9.51 -1.72
CA THR A 58 -4.82 -10.74 -1.27
C THR A 58 -4.11 -11.29 -0.05
N VAL A 59 -4.88 -11.61 0.98
CA VAL A 59 -4.38 -12.20 2.23
C VAL A 59 -5.16 -13.47 2.54
N GLU A 60 -4.49 -14.44 3.16
CA GLU A 60 -5.15 -15.57 3.81
C GLU A 60 -5.70 -15.13 5.17
N VAL A 61 -6.86 -15.67 5.55
CA VAL A 61 -7.52 -15.32 6.81
C VAL A 61 -7.95 -16.60 7.49
N GLU A 62 -7.49 -16.78 8.73
CA GLU A 62 -7.89 -17.88 9.59
C GLU A 62 -8.61 -17.36 10.83
N LYS A 63 -9.32 -18.27 11.49
CA LYS A 63 -9.94 -17.96 12.78
C LYS A 63 -8.84 -17.93 13.86
N ALA A 64 -8.86 -16.88 14.67
CA ALA A 64 -8.00 -16.76 15.86
C ALA A 64 -8.27 -17.86 16.91
#